data_AF-A0A2E4QD51-F1
#
_entry.id   AF-A0A2E4QD51-F1
#
_cell.length_a   1.000
_cell.length_b   1.000
_cell.length_c   1.000
_cell.angle_alpha   90.00
_cell.angle_beta   90.00
_cell.angle_gamma   90.00
#
_symmetry.space_group_name_H-M   'P 1'
#
loop_
_entity.id
_entity.type
_entity.pdbx_description
1 polymer ?
#
loop_
_entity_poly.entity_id
_entity_poly.type
_entity_poly.pdbx_seq_one_letter_code
_entity_poly.pdbx_strand_id
1 'polypeptide(L)'
;MGRGTIASGNDSTAIGANTEASGNNSTAVGENTEASGVISTALGFGTEASGIVSTAMGYSTEASGHYSTSMGINTVASGRHSTSIGALTKASDRSSLVIGEYNLTGSTVTSSANQFSLDNTAFVIGNGNQDSRSDALVVKFNGDATLAGNLNINSDARLKANIISLGSTLSKILQIDGKSYTMKKDESEKQKIGLLAQDIEKVFPELVSESNGIKSVNYQGLVPVLINALKEQEEKIKSQESKLLELESLVQDLIDNQ
;
A
#
# COMPACT_ATOMS: atom_id res chain seq x y z
N MET A 1 -42.88 7.48 1.50
CA MET A 1 -43.88 7.66 0.42
C MET A 1 -43.56 6.70 -0.72
N GLY A 2 -44.52 5.90 -1.19
CA GLY A 2 -44.35 4.95 -2.30
C GLY A 2 -45.05 3.61 -2.04
N ARG A 3 -44.99 2.68 -3.01
CA ARG A 3 -45.60 1.35 -2.88
C ARG A 3 -44.68 0.45 -2.06
N GLY A 4 -45.19 -0.20 -1.02
CA GLY A 4 -44.39 -1.11 -0.19
C GLY A 4 -43.32 -0.39 0.65
N THR A 5 -43.52 0.89 0.95
CA THR A 5 -42.62 1.69 1.79
C THR A 5 -42.93 1.50 3.26
N ILE A 6 -41.92 1.21 4.10
CA ILE A 6 -42.04 1.02 5.54
C ILE A 6 -41.05 1.95 6.24
N ALA A 7 -41.53 2.84 7.11
CA ALA A 7 -40.70 3.63 8.03
C ALA A 7 -41.13 3.27 9.46
N SER A 8 -40.46 2.30 10.06
CA SER A 8 -40.83 1.72 11.37
C SER A 8 -39.88 2.11 12.51
N GLY A 9 -38.69 2.63 12.19
CA GLY A 9 -37.78 3.20 13.18
C GLY A 9 -38.24 4.58 13.68
N ASN A 10 -37.85 4.94 14.90
CA ASN A 10 -38.11 6.29 15.42
C ASN A 10 -37.39 7.33 14.56
N ASP A 11 -38.07 8.41 14.18
CA ASP A 11 -37.54 9.47 13.30
C ASP A 11 -36.96 8.96 11.96
N SER A 12 -37.40 7.80 11.48
CA SER A 12 -36.91 7.24 10.23
C SER A 12 -37.61 7.84 9.00
N THR A 13 -36.93 7.81 7.86
CA THR A 13 -37.46 8.31 6.58
C THR A 13 -37.38 7.22 5.53
N ALA A 14 -38.50 6.83 4.93
CA ALA A 14 -38.54 5.90 3.79
C ALA A 14 -39.28 6.51 2.59
N ILE A 15 -38.65 6.53 1.42
CA ILE A 15 -39.18 7.12 0.17
C ILE A 15 -38.87 6.20 -1.03
N GLY A 16 -39.84 5.98 -1.92
CA GLY A 16 -39.71 5.16 -3.13
C GLY A 16 -40.39 3.79 -3.01
N ALA A 17 -40.03 2.80 -3.85
CA ALA A 17 -40.77 1.53 -3.94
C ALA A 17 -40.05 0.38 -3.22
N ASN A 18 -40.79 -0.40 -2.41
CA ASN A 18 -40.24 -1.50 -1.61
C ASN A 18 -39.06 -1.05 -0.74
N THR A 19 -39.20 0.09 -0.06
CA THR A 19 -38.14 0.70 0.75
C THR A 19 -38.46 0.58 2.22
N GLU A 20 -37.49 0.13 3.03
CA GLU A 20 -37.67 -0.06 4.47
C GLU A 20 -36.62 0.72 5.28
N ALA A 21 -37.07 1.60 6.16
CA ALA A 21 -36.26 2.31 7.15
C ALA A 21 -36.70 1.88 8.56
N SER A 22 -36.12 0.78 9.04
CA SER A 22 -36.46 0.15 10.34
C SER A 22 -35.50 0.51 11.48
N GLY A 23 -34.31 1.03 11.17
CA GLY A 23 -33.40 1.61 12.15
C GLY A 23 -33.89 2.95 12.70
N ASN A 24 -33.62 3.23 13.98
CA ASN A 24 -33.87 4.57 14.55
C ASN A 24 -33.02 5.62 13.83
N ASN A 25 -33.63 6.75 13.45
CA ASN A 25 -33.02 7.84 12.69
C ASN A 25 -32.47 7.39 11.33
N SER A 26 -32.91 6.26 10.79
CA SER A 26 -32.43 5.75 9.51
C SER A 26 -33.13 6.40 8.32
N THR A 27 -32.49 6.40 7.16
CA THR A 27 -33.02 6.96 5.92
C THR A 27 -32.89 5.95 4.78
N ALA A 28 -34.00 5.55 4.17
CA ALA A 28 -34.05 4.68 3.00
C ALA A 28 -34.72 5.41 1.82
N VAL A 29 -34.04 5.60 0.69
CA VAL A 29 -34.60 6.28 -0.50
C VAL A 29 -34.25 5.54 -1.78
N GLY A 30 -35.27 5.18 -2.57
CA GLY A 30 -35.10 4.63 -3.92
C GLY A 30 -35.99 3.42 -4.19
N GLU A 31 -35.44 2.33 -4.73
CA GLU A 31 -36.18 1.10 -5.01
C GLU A 31 -35.47 -0.11 -4.39
N ASN A 32 -36.21 -0.96 -3.66
CA ASN A 32 -35.65 -2.13 -2.96
C ASN A 32 -34.48 -1.73 -2.03
N THR A 33 -34.65 -0.69 -1.22
CA THR A 33 -33.61 -0.19 -0.31
C THR A 33 -33.96 -0.47 1.14
N GLU A 34 -33.00 -0.93 1.94
CA GLU A 34 -33.19 -1.21 3.36
C GLU A 34 -32.17 -0.45 4.22
N ALA A 35 -32.65 0.34 5.18
CA ALA A 35 -31.86 1.00 6.19
C ALA A 35 -32.28 0.51 7.59
N SER A 36 -31.75 -0.66 7.99
CA SER A 36 -32.08 -1.34 9.26
C SER A 36 -31.11 -1.01 10.41
N GLY A 37 -29.94 -0.46 10.12
CA GLY A 37 -29.01 0.06 11.13
C GLY A 37 -29.50 1.36 11.79
N VAL A 38 -29.18 1.53 13.09
CA VAL A 38 -29.42 2.82 13.77
C VAL A 38 -28.59 3.92 13.12
N ILE A 39 -29.22 5.04 12.75
CA ILE A 39 -28.62 6.18 12.03
C ILE A 39 -28.06 5.75 10.65
N SER A 40 -28.51 4.62 10.08
CA SER A 40 -28.03 4.18 8.77
C SER A 40 -28.72 4.91 7.62
N THR A 41 -28.06 4.95 6.46
CA THR A 41 -28.59 5.60 5.26
C THR A 41 -28.42 4.68 4.05
N ALA A 42 -29.52 4.30 3.39
CA ALA A 42 -29.55 3.50 2.17
C ALA A 42 -30.19 4.30 1.03
N LEU A 43 -29.46 4.56 -0.05
CA LEU A 43 -29.92 5.41 -1.16
C LEU A 43 -29.65 4.75 -2.53
N GLY A 44 -30.68 4.48 -3.33
CA GLY A 44 -30.52 4.00 -4.71
C GLY A 44 -31.39 2.79 -5.07
N PHE A 45 -30.85 1.80 -5.79
CA PHE A 45 -31.57 0.59 -6.20
C PHE A 45 -30.93 -0.64 -5.56
N GLY A 46 -31.67 -1.44 -4.80
CA GLY A 46 -31.14 -2.66 -4.19
C GLY A 46 -30.08 -2.40 -3.11
N THR A 47 -30.15 -1.28 -2.38
CA THR A 47 -29.11 -0.91 -1.41
C THR A 47 -29.48 -1.32 0.01
N GLU A 48 -28.51 -1.81 0.78
CA GLU A 48 -28.72 -2.26 2.17
C GLU A 48 -27.71 -1.60 3.11
N ALA A 49 -28.19 -0.87 4.12
CA ALA A 49 -27.42 -0.27 5.20
C ALA A 49 -27.86 -0.85 6.56
N SER A 50 -27.34 -2.03 6.90
CA SER A 50 -27.68 -2.78 8.12
C SER A 50 -26.73 -2.51 9.30
N GLY A 51 -25.57 -1.91 9.06
CA GLY A 51 -24.66 -1.45 10.12
C GLY A 51 -25.14 -0.19 10.85
N ILE A 52 -24.95 -0.12 12.17
CA ILE A 52 -25.06 1.14 12.94
C ILE A 52 -24.20 2.24 12.30
N VAL A 53 -24.79 3.40 12.02
CA VAL A 53 -24.16 4.56 11.36
C VAL A 53 -23.52 4.17 10.01
N SER A 54 -24.07 3.18 9.32
CA SER A 54 -23.57 2.79 7.99
C SER A 54 -24.24 3.58 6.87
N THR A 55 -23.57 3.68 5.72
CA THR A 55 -24.12 4.34 4.53
C THR A 55 -23.94 3.43 3.31
N ALA A 56 -25.04 3.10 2.63
CA ALA A 56 -25.04 2.38 1.36
C ALA A 56 -25.65 3.27 0.27
N MET A 57 -24.94 3.48 -0.85
CA MET A 57 -25.40 4.38 -1.90
C MET A 57 -25.07 3.86 -3.32
N GLY A 58 -26.08 3.70 -4.17
CA GLY A 58 -25.90 3.35 -5.58
C GLY A 58 -26.78 2.18 -6.04
N TYR A 59 -26.19 1.23 -6.76
CA TYR A 59 -26.89 0.05 -7.30
C TYR A 59 -26.34 -1.23 -6.66
N SER A 60 -27.20 -1.98 -5.97
CA SER A 60 -26.83 -3.25 -5.32
C SER A 60 -25.68 -3.12 -4.31
N THR A 61 -25.65 -2.07 -3.50
CA THR A 61 -24.57 -1.82 -2.53
C THR A 61 -24.96 -2.24 -1.12
N GLU A 62 -24.04 -2.88 -0.39
CA GLU A 62 -24.26 -3.34 1.00
C GLU A 62 -23.26 -2.68 1.96
N ALA A 63 -23.75 -2.08 3.05
CA ALA A 63 -22.97 -1.53 4.16
C ALA A 63 -23.40 -2.18 5.49
N SER A 64 -22.91 -3.39 5.72
CA SER A 64 -23.23 -4.22 6.90
C SER A 64 -22.28 -4.03 8.09
N GLY A 65 -21.10 -3.46 7.87
CA GLY A 65 -20.17 -3.09 8.94
C GLY A 65 -20.67 -1.90 9.77
N HIS A 66 -20.47 -1.91 11.09
CA HIS A 66 -20.73 -0.71 11.90
C HIS A 66 -19.81 0.44 11.46
N TYR A 67 -20.38 1.63 11.28
CA TYR A 67 -19.71 2.82 10.76
C TYR A 67 -19.11 2.64 9.36
N SER A 68 -19.63 1.69 8.56
CA SER A 68 -19.10 1.42 7.22
C SER A 68 -19.76 2.30 6.15
N THR A 69 -19.10 2.44 5.00
CA THR A 69 -19.63 3.15 3.84
C THR A 69 -19.44 2.32 2.58
N SER A 70 -20.51 2.07 1.84
CA SER A 70 -20.48 1.36 0.56
C SER A 70 -21.12 2.25 -0.52
N MET A 71 -20.39 2.56 -1.59
CA MET A 71 -20.88 3.46 -2.63
C MET A 71 -20.49 3.02 -4.05
N GLY A 72 -21.46 2.92 -4.96
CA GLY A 72 -21.22 2.59 -6.37
C GLY A 72 -22.11 1.46 -6.88
N ILE A 73 -21.53 0.45 -7.53
CA ILE A 73 -22.26 -0.65 -8.17
C ILE A 73 -21.76 -1.99 -7.60
N ASN A 74 -22.63 -2.77 -6.97
CA ASN A 74 -22.29 -4.08 -6.41
C ASN A 74 -21.11 -4.01 -5.40
N THR A 75 -21.04 -2.96 -4.58
CA THR A 75 -19.98 -2.80 -3.58
C THR A 75 -20.42 -3.31 -2.21
N VAL A 76 -19.48 -3.86 -1.42
CA VAL A 76 -19.77 -4.40 -0.08
C VAL A 76 -18.78 -3.85 0.95
N ALA A 77 -19.28 -3.15 1.98
CA ALA A 77 -18.49 -2.68 3.12
C ALA A 77 -18.95 -3.38 4.42
N SER A 78 -18.39 -4.57 4.67
CA SER A 78 -18.78 -5.45 5.78
C SER A 78 -17.85 -5.38 7.00
N GLY A 79 -16.69 -4.73 6.86
CA GLY A 79 -15.76 -4.49 7.97
C GLY A 79 -16.23 -3.33 8.85
N ARG A 80 -15.98 -3.40 10.17
CA ARG A 80 -16.23 -2.25 11.05
C ARG A 80 -15.37 -1.06 10.62
N HIS A 81 -15.95 0.13 10.47
CA HIS A 81 -15.30 1.33 9.91
C HIS A 81 -14.77 1.17 8.48
N SER A 82 -15.18 0.15 7.72
CA SER A 82 -14.66 -0.03 6.37
C SER A 82 -15.35 0.87 5.35
N THR A 83 -14.68 1.17 4.25
CA THR A 83 -15.22 1.94 3.14
C THR A 83 -14.95 1.22 1.83
N SER A 84 -15.99 0.98 1.02
CA SER A 84 -15.89 0.41 -0.32
C SER A 84 -16.52 1.34 -1.35
N ILE A 85 -15.75 1.78 -2.35
CA ILE A 85 -16.23 2.71 -3.38
C ILE A 85 -15.84 2.23 -4.78
N GLY A 86 -16.79 2.10 -5.70
CA GLY A 86 -16.50 1.75 -7.09
C GLY A 86 -17.43 0.68 -7.65
N ALA A 87 -16.88 -0.34 -8.31
CA ALA A 87 -17.66 -1.40 -8.96
C ALA A 87 -17.17 -2.80 -8.57
N LEU A 88 -18.05 -3.64 -8.01
CA LEU A 88 -17.72 -5.02 -7.62
C LEU A 88 -16.53 -5.10 -6.66
N THR A 89 -16.43 -4.13 -5.75
CA THR A 89 -15.41 -4.08 -4.70
C THR A 89 -15.95 -4.55 -3.36
N LYS A 90 -15.09 -5.14 -2.53
CA LYS A 90 -15.42 -5.56 -1.17
C LYS A 90 -14.38 -5.05 -0.18
N ALA A 91 -14.82 -4.40 0.89
CA ALA A 91 -14.02 -3.94 2.03
C ALA A 91 -14.52 -4.62 3.32
N SER A 92 -13.88 -5.72 3.71
CA SER A 92 -14.33 -6.58 4.82
C SER A 92 -13.41 -6.58 6.04
N ASP A 93 -12.17 -6.11 5.91
CA ASP A 93 -11.28 -5.91 7.05
C ASP A 93 -11.69 -4.65 7.83
N ARG A 94 -11.52 -4.65 9.16
CA ARG A 94 -11.78 -3.48 10.01
C ARG A 94 -10.94 -2.29 9.53
N SER A 95 -11.59 -1.14 9.36
CA SER A 95 -10.99 0.14 8.95
C SER A 95 -10.35 0.13 7.55
N SER A 96 -10.64 -0.86 6.70
CA SER A 96 -10.13 -0.91 5.33
C SER A 96 -10.81 0.10 4.41
N LEU A 97 -10.05 0.70 3.49
CA LEU A 97 -10.55 1.48 2.37
C LEU A 97 -10.27 0.73 1.06
N VAL A 98 -11.32 0.42 0.30
CA VAL A 98 -11.20 -0.25 -1.00
C VAL A 98 -11.85 0.60 -2.07
N ILE A 99 -11.11 0.90 -3.13
CA ILE A 99 -11.61 1.64 -4.29
C ILE A 99 -11.35 0.90 -5.61
N GLY A 100 -11.93 1.39 -6.71
CA GLY A 100 -11.67 0.89 -8.06
C GLY A 100 -12.68 -0.15 -8.50
N GLU A 101 -12.22 -1.20 -9.18
CA GLU A 101 -13.09 -2.26 -9.68
C GLU A 101 -12.51 -3.67 -9.47
N TYR A 102 -13.38 -4.63 -9.16
CA TYR A 102 -13.02 -6.06 -9.08
C TYR A 102 -11.76 -6.35 -8.23
N ASN A 103 -11.65 -5.77 -7.04
CA ASN A 103 -10.49 -5.96 -6.16
C ASN A 103 -10.29 -7.43 -5.77
N LEU A 104 -9.08 -7.96 -5.77
CA LEU A 104 -8.80 -9.33 -5.35
C LEU A 104 -8.84 -9.44 -3.82
N THR A 105 -8.06 -8.61 -3.13
CA THR A 105 -7.93 -8.60 -1.69
C THR A 105 -8.83 -7.52 -1.11
N GLY A 106 -9.97 -7.93 -0.60
CA GLY A 106 -10.88 -7.10 0.19
C GLY A 106 -11.10 -7.63 1.60
N SER A 107 -10.37 -8.70 1.92
CA SER A 107 -10.72 -9.74 2.86
C SER A 107 -9.49 -10.63 3.02
N THR A 108 -8.40 -10.13 3.63
CA THR A 108 -7.33 -11.06 4.04
C THR A 108 -7.73 -11.86 5.28
N VAL A 109 -8.81 -11.45 5.98
CA VAL A 109 -9.40 -12.04 7.21
C VAL A 109 -8.46 -12.99 7.93
N THR A 110 -7.34 -12.44 8.37
CA THR A 110 -6.66 -12.98 9.52
C THR A 110 -7.53 -12.60 10.71
N SER A 111 -8.43 -13.52 11.11
CA SER A 111 -9.22 -13.57 12.36
C SER A 111 -10.60 -12.86 12.47
N SER A 112 -10.84 -11.61 12.03
CA SER A 112 -12.19 -11.00 12.19
C SER A 112 -12.40 -9.67 11.45
N ALA A 113 -13.61 -9.45 10.91
CA ALA A 113 -14.08 -8.15 10.39
C ALA A 113 -14.25 -7.04 11.45
N ASN A 114 -14.14 -7.40 12.74
CA ASN A 114 -14.40 -6.51 13.87
C ASN A 114 -13.17 -6.23 14.76
N GLN A 115 -12.08 -6.99 14.59
CA GLN A 115 -10.85 -6.78 15.35
C GLN A 115 -9.78 -6.12 14.49
N PHE A 116 -8.98 -5.26 15.12
CA PHE A 116 -7.86 -4.64 14.45
C PHE A 116 -6.69 -5.63 14.38
N SER A 117 -6.10 -5.78 13.20
CA SER A 117 -4.88 -6.54 12.98
C SER A 117 -3.96 -5.76 12.06
N LEU A 118 -2.66 -5.79 12.36
CA LEU A 118 -1.64 -5.17 11.50
C LEU A 118 -1.50 -5.89 10.15
N ASP A 119 -1.88 -7.16 10.10
CA ASP A 119 -1.83 -7.96 8.86
C ASP A 119 -3.00 -7.69 7.90
N ASN A 120 -4.03 -7.01 8.39
CA ASN A 120 -5.20 -6.65 7.59
C ASN A 120 -4.85 -5.55 6.57
N THR A 121 -5.62 -5.54 5.49
CA THR A 121 -5.54 -4.48 4.47
C THR A 121 -6.07 -3.16 5.02
N ALA A 122 -5.28 -2.10 4.87
CA ALA A 122 -5.65 -0.74 5.20
C ALA A 122 -6.21 0.00 3.97
N PHE A 123 -5.56 -0.17 2.81
CA PHE A 123 -5.96 0.49 1.57
C PHE A 123 -5.73 -0.42 0.35
N VAL A 124 -6.73 -0.51 -0.53
CA VAL A 124 -6.67 -1.31 -1.76
C VAL A 124 -7.27 -0.55 -2.94
N ILE A 125 -6.60 -0.61 -4.08
CA ILE A 125 -7.13 -0.17 -5.38
C ILE A 125 -7.32 -1.41 -6.26
N GLY A 126 -8.57 -1.83 -6.46
CA GLY A 126 -8.93 -2.87 -7.40
C GLY A 126 -8.79 -2.40 -8.85
N ASN A 127 -8.20 -3.23 -9.70
CA ASN A 127 -8.07 -2.98 -11.14
C ASN A 127 -8.39 -4.25 -11.96
N GLY A 128 -9.21 -5.13 -11.41
CA GLY A 128 -9.60 -6.36 -12.06
C GLY A 128 -10.70 -6.14 -13.10
N ASN A 129 -11.27 -7.25 -13.56
CA ASN A 129 -12.44 -7.27 -14.43
C ASN A 129 -13.32 -8.50 -14.09
N GLN A 130 -14.36 -8.73 -14.90
CA GLN A 130 -15.30 -9.84 -14.72
C GLN A 130 -14.64 -11.22 -14.71
N ASP A 131 -13.55 -11.39 -15.47
CA ASP A 131 -12.87 -12.67 -15.63
C ASP A 131 -11.75 -12.86 -14.60
N SER A 132 -11.12 -11.77 -14.17
CA SER A 132 -9.97 -11.81 -13.27
C SER A 132 -9.95 -10.63 -12.32
N ARG A 133 -10.13 -10.92 -11.03
CA ARG A 133 -10.00 -9.91 -9.96
C ARG A 133 -8.52 -9.64 -9.69
N SER A 134 -8.16 -8.37 -9.51
CA SER A 134 -6.78 -7.95 -9.22
C SER A 134 -6.73 -6.64 -8.44
N ASP A 135 -5.59 -6.41 -7.81
CA ASP A 135 -5.30 -5.18 -7.08
C ASP A 135 -4.08 -4.49 -7.69
N ALA A 136 -4.21 -3.21 -8.02
CA ALA A 136 -3.11 -2.38 -8.48
C ALA A 136 -2.17 -2.01 -7.33
N LEU A 137 -2.73 -1.72 -6.16
CA LEU A 137 -2.03 -1.31 -4.96
C LEU A 137 -2.72 -1.92 -3.74
N VAL A 138 -1.92 -2.51 -2.85
CA VAL A 138 -2.35 -3.01 -1.53
C VAL A 138 -1.43 -2.43 -0.47
N VAL A 139 -2.01 -1.84 0.57
CA VAL A 139 -1.30 -1.36 1.76
C VAL A 139 -1.91 -2.02 2.98
N LYS A 140 -1.08 -2.61 3.84
CA LYS A 140 -1.49 -3.21 5.11
C LYS A 140 -1.26 -2.26 6.28
N PHE A 141 -1.92 -2.52 7.40
CA PHE A 141 -1.73 -1.72 8.63
C PHE A 141 -0.33 -1.86 9.25
N ASN A 142 0.40 -2.93 8.94
CA ASN A 142 1.80 -3.11 9.33
C ASN A 142 2.79 -2.23 8.53
N GLY A 143 2.32 -1.53 7.50
CA GLY A 143 3.12 -0.66 6.63
C GLY A 143 3.68 -1.36 5.38
N ASP A 144 3.48 -2.66 5.21
CA ASP A 144 3.83 -3.35 3.98
C ASP A 144 2.91 -2.87 2.84
N ALA A 145 3.51 -2.60 1.68
CA ALA A 145 2.80 -2.20 0.48
C ALA A 145 3.25 -3.04 -0.72
N THR A 146 2.28 -3.43 -1.54
CA THR A 146 2.51 -4.15 -2.80
C THR A 146 1.97 -3.32 -3.94
N LEU A 147 2.83 -3.03 -4.92
CA LEU A 147 2.46 -2.42 -6.20
C LEU A 147 2.54 -3.50 -7.28
N ALA A 148 1.46 -3.74 -8.01
CA ALA A 148 1.43 -4.76 -9.05
C ALA A 148 2.28 -4.39 -10.29
N GLY A 149 2.47 -3.09 -10.52
CA GLY A 149 3.26 -2.55 -11.63
C GLY A 149 4.58 -1.91 -11.18
N ASN A 150 5.10 -1.04 -12.04
CA ASN A 150 6.36 -0.31 -11.78
C ASN A 150 6.11 0.99 -11.00
N LEU A 151 7.05 1.32 -10.10
CA LEU A 151 7.11 2.64 -9.45
C LEU A 151 7.97 3.59 -10.29
N ASN A 152 7.32 4.52 -11.00
CA ASN A 152 7.99 5.54 -11.79
C ASN A 152 8.20 6.82 -10.97
N ILE A 153 9.42 7.33 -10.93
CA ILE A 153 9.80 8.54 -10.18
C ILE A 153 10.30 9.60 -11.13
N ASN A 154 9.72 10.80 -11.01
CA ASN A 154 10.12 11.95 -11.81
C ASN A 154 11.60 12.28 -11.56
N SER A 155 12.41 12.23 -12.63
CA SER A 155 13.86 12.44 -12.58
C SER A 155 14.37 13.36 -13.70
N ASP A 156 13.46 14.06 -14.37
CA ASP A 156 13.73 14.98 -15.48
C ASP A 156 14.65 16.14 -15.06
N ALA A 157 15.61 16.51 -15.93
CA ALA A 157 16.57 17.58 -15.66
C ALA A 157 15.90 18.95 -15.44
N ARG A 158 14.72 19.19 -16.04
CA ARG A 158 13.94 20.43 -15.86
C ARG A 158 13.36 20.59 -14.45
N LEU A 159 13.27 19.49 -13.71
CA LEU A 159 12.77 19.46 -12.32
C LEU A 159 13.93 19.55 -11.30
N LYS A 160 15.18 19.71 -11.75
CA LYS A 160 16.38 19.67 -10.92
C LYS A 160 17.21 20.93 -11.07
N ALA A 161 17.90 21.32 -10.00
CA ALA A 161 18.84 22.42 -9.97
C ALA A 161 20.09 22.00 -9.18
N ASN A 162 21.21 22.71 -9.36
CA ASN A 162 22.48 22.48 -8.66
C ASN A 162 22.99 21.03 -8.78
N ILE A 163 22.95 20.48 -10.00
CA ILE A 163 23.36 19.09 -10.27
C ILE A 163 24.88 18.97 -10.21
N ILE A 164 25.39 18.31 -9.16
CA ILE A 164 26.82 18.02 -8.96
C ILE A 164 27.07 16.51 -9.00
N SER A 165 28.27 16.10 -9.43
CA SER A 165 28.67 14.70 -9.37
C SER A 165 28.87 14.24 -7.92
N LEU A 166 28.50 12.99 -7.60
CA LEU A 166 28.64 12.43 -6.25
C LEU A 166 30.11 12.20 -5.82
N GLY A 167 31.07 12.29 -6.76
CA GLY A 167 32.47 12.02 -6.47
C GLY A 167 32.71 10.55 -6.11
N SER A 168 33.67 10.29 -5.19
CA SER A 168 33.97 8.94 -4.72
C SER A 168 32.93 8.46 -3.70
N THR A 169 32.20 7.39 -4.06
CA THR A 169 31.19 6.74 -3.23
C THR A 169 31.62 5.36 -2.75
N LEU A 170 32.60 4.70 -3.40
CA LEU A 170 33.03 3.36 -3.03
C LEU A 170 33.58 3.30 -1.60
N SER A 171 34.40 4.28 -1.20
CA SER A 171 34.96 4.34 0.16
C SER A 171 33.89 4.50 1.25
N LYS A 172 32.76 5.13 0.92
CA LYS A 172 31.61 5.31 1.80
C LYS A 172 30.72 4.07 1.85
N ILE A 173 30.44 3.44 0.70
CA ILE A 173 29.60 2.24 0.65
C ILE A 173 30.25 1.07 1.40
N LEU A 174 31.59 0.97 1.38
CA LEU A 174 32.34 -0.06 2.11
C LEU A 174 32.27 0.08 3.64
N GLN A 175 31.77 1.21 4.16
CA GLN A 175 31.52 1.39 5.60
C GLN A 175 30.12 0.93 6.01
N ILE A 176 29.28 0.55 5.04
CA ILE A 176 27.90 0.11 5.27
C ILE A 176 27.86 -1.41 5.21
N ASP A 177 27.24 -2.02 6.22
CA ASP A 177 26.99 -3.45 6.28
C ASP A 177 25.51 -3.78 6.05
N GLY A 178 25.25 -4.77 5.21
CA GLY A 178 23.95 -5.45 5.18
C GLY A 178 23.69 -6.17 6.50
N LYS A 179 22.48 -6.05 7.04
CA LYS A 179 22.04 -6.71 8.27
C LYS A 179 20.86 -7.63 8.00
N SER A 180 20.84 -8.77 8.70
CA SER A 180 19.63 -9.59 8.87
C SER A 180 19.01 -9.26 10.22
N TYR A 181 17.69 -9.09 10.27
CA TYR A 181 16.97 -8.72 11.48
C TYR A 181 15.50 -9.17 11.45
N THR A 182 14.88 -9.23 12.62
CA THR A 182 13.43 -9.34 12.78
C THR A 182 12.86 -8.02 13.29
N MET A 183 11.59 -7.74 12.99
CA MET A 183 10.91 -6.56 13.52
C MET A 183 10.41 -6.84 14.93
N LYS A 184 10.67 -5.93 15.88
CA LYS A 184 10.25 -6.08 17.28
C LYS A 184 8.72 -6.22 17.49
N LYS A 185 7.92 -5.78 16.53
CA LYS A 185 6.44 -5.77 16.56
C LYS A 185 5.83 -6.69 15.49
N ASP A 186 6.61 -7.63 14.97
CA ASP A 186 6.14 -8.61 13.99
C ASP A 186 6.11 -9.99 14.67
N GLU A 187 4.91 -10.49 14.93
CA GLU A 187 4.68 -11.79 15.57
C GLU A 187 5.13 -12.97 14.71
N SER A 188 5.32 -12.76 13.41
CA SER A 188 5.75 -13.83 12.50
C SER A 188 7.25 -14.17 12.62
N GLU A 189 8.03 -13.34 13.33
CA GLU A 189 9.48 -13.45 13.50
C GLU A 189 10.25 -13.69 12.18
N LYS A 190 9.67 -13.25 11.05
CA LYS A 190 10.29 -13.43 9.74
C LYS A 190 11.58 -12.63 9.65
N GLN A 191 12.65 -13.31 9.26
CA GLN A 191 13.93 -12.67 8.97
C GLN A 191 13.80 -11.76 7.75
N LYS A 192 14.26 -10.52 7.90
CA LYS A 192 14.36 -9.51 6.86
C LYS A 192 15.81 -9.11 6.68
N ILE A 193 16.18 -8.74 5.46
CA ILE A 193 17.50 -8.22 5.12
C ILE A 193 17.36 -6.74 4.77
N GLY A 194 18.28 -5.92 5.25
CA GLY A 194 18.31 -4.51 4.91
C GLY A 194 19.49 -3.79 5.54
N LEU A 195 19.31 -2.48 5.74
CA LEU A 195 20.32 -1.55 6.24
C LEU A 195 19.82 -0.88 7.52
N LEU A 196 20.74 -0.50 8.40
CA LEU A 196 20.43 0.37 9.54
C LEU A 196 20.54 1.82 9.10
N ALA A 197 19.45 2.58 9.27
CA ALA A 197 19.40 3.99 8.88
C ALA A 197 20.52 4.82 9.54
N GLN A 198 20.90 4.49 10.77
CA GLN A 198 21.97 5.14 11.52
C GLN A 198 23.35 4.96 10.90
N ASP A 199 23.59 3.83 10.23
CA ASP A 199 24.86 3.60 9.54
C ASP A 199 24.87 4.33 8.19
N ILE A 200 23.74 4.36 7.49
CA ILE A 200 23.58 5.15 6.26
C ILE A 200 23.78 6.65 6.53
N GLU A 201 23.18 7.17 7.60
CA GLU A 201 23.22 8.59 7.93
C GLU A 201 24.65 9.13 8.14
N LYS A 202 25.57 8.31 8.66
CA LYS A 202 26.97 8.70 8.87
C LYS A 202 27.69 9.02 7.55
N VAL A 203 27.27 8.40 6.44
CA VAL A 203 27.97 8.45 5.15
C VAL A 203 27.17 9.14 4.04
N PHE A 204 25.84 9.01 4.08
CA PHE A 204 24.85 9.57 3.15
C PHE A 204 23.62 10.10 3.93
N PRO A 205 23.77 11.18 4.73
CA PRO A 205 22.68 11.75 5.52
C PRO A 205 21.47 12.16 4.67
N GLU A 206 21.67 12.55 3.41
CA GLU A 206 20.62 12.92 2.46
C GLU A 206 19.69 11.75 2.07
N LEU A 207 20.09 10.51 2.33
CA LEU A 207 19.27 9.31 2.09
C LEU A 207 18.45 8.90 3.31
N VAL A 208 18.57 9.63 4.43
CA VAL A 208 17.88 9.32 5.67
C VAL A 208 16.92 10.45 6.01
N SER A 209 15.69 10.07 6.33
CA SER A 209 14.68 10.97 6.89
C SER A 209 14.29 10.50 8.27
N GLU A 210 13.88 11.43 9.13
CA GLU A 210 13.42 11.13 10.49
C GLU A 210 12.03 11.73 10.71
N SER A 211 11.13 10.91 11.25
CA SER A 211 9.80 11.34 11.68
C SER A 211 9.43 10.64 12.98
N ASN A 212 8.97 11.39 13.97
CA ASN A 212 8.59 10.87 15.30
C ASN A 212 9.68 10.00 15.97
N GLY A 213 10.95 10.37 15.81
CA GLY A 213 12.09 9.63 16.38
C GLY A 213 12.44 8.33 15.64
N ILE A 214 11.80 8.05 14.50
CA ILE A 214 12.06 6.88 13.66
C ILE A 214 12.76 7.33 12.38
N LYS A 215 13.94 6.75 12.12
CA LYS A 215 14.72 6.99 10.89
C LYS A 215 14.33 6.00 9.80
N SER A 216 14.18 6.48 8.57
CA SER A 216 13.89 5.70 7.37
C SER A 216 14.91 5.99 6.26
N VAL A 217 15.17 4.99 5.41
CA VAL A 217 16.15 5.08 4.32
C VAL A 217 15.45 5.15 2.97
N ASN A 218 15.87 6.10 2.13
CA ASN A 218 15.53 6.14 0.71
C ASN A 218 16.39 5.13 -0.06
N TYR A 219 15.93 3.88 -0.11
CA TYR A 219 16.63 2.80 -0.83
C TYR A 219 16.80 3.09 -2.33
N GLN A 220 15.91 3.86 -2.96
CA GLN A 220 16.04 4.22 -4.37
C GLN A 220 17.20 5.19 -4.62
N GLY A 221 17.49 6.05 -3.65
CA GLY A 221 18.64 6.95 -3.70
C GLY A 221 19.99 6.23 -3.58
N LEU A 222 20.03 4.98 -3.10
CA LEU A 222 21.26 4.17 -3.11
C LEU A 222 21.67 3.73 -4.51
N VAL A 223 20.75 3.64 -5.46
CA VAL A 223 21.04 3.21 -6.84
C VAL A 223 22.12 4.07 -7.51
N PRO A 224 22.01 5.41 -7.58
CA PRO A 224 23.07 6.25 -8.14
C PRO A 224 24.39 6.18 -7.35
N VAL A 225 24.34 5.98 -6.03
CA VAL A 225 25.54 5.78 -5.20
C VAL A 225 26.28 4.51 -5.61
N LEU A 226 25.54 3.41 -5.78
CA LEU A 226 26.08 2.12 -6.23
C LEU A 226 26.62 2.19 -7.66
N ILE A 227 25.94 2.90 -8.57
CA ILE A 227 26.44 3.12 -9.94
C ILE A 227 27.83 3.77 -9.92
N ASN A 228 28.03 4.79 -9.10
CA ASN A 228 29.35 5.44 -8.99
C ASN A 228 30.39 4.52 -8.34
N ALA A 229 30.01 3.76 -7.31
CA ALA A 229 30.91 2.83 -6.64
C ALA A 229 31.39 1.72 -7.59
N LEU A 230 30.50 1.23 -8.47
CA LEU A 230 30.83 0.25 -9.50
C LEU A 230 31.78 0.83 -10.56
N LYS A 231 31.57 2.08 -10.99
CA LYS A 231 32.50 2.77 -11.90
C LYS A 231 33.89 2.92 -11.28
N GLU A 232 33.97 3.26 -9.99
CA GLU A 232 35.25 3.33 -9.27
C GLU A 232 35.91 1.96 -9.13
N GLN A 233 35.12 0.90 -8.90
CA GLN A 233 35.64 -0.46 -8.82
C GLN A 233 36.23 -0.92 -10.16
N GLU A 234 35.56 -0.62 -11.27
CA GLU A 234 36.04 -0.92 -12.62
C GLU A 234 37.39 -0.25 -12.91
N GLU A 235 37.57 1.01 -12.54
CA GLU A 235 38.85 1.70 -12.72
C GLU A 235 39.96 1.08 -11.85
N LYS A 236 39.64 0.58 -10.65
CA LYS A 236 40.60 -0.18 -9.84
C LYS A 236 40.98 -1.51 -10.48
N ILE A 237 40.02 -2.22 -11.08
CA ILE A 237 40.27 -3.50 -11.79
C ILE A 237 41.23 -3.27 -12.97
N LYS A 238 40.95 -2.30 -13.84
CA LYS A 238 41.84 -1.97 -14.96
C LYS A 238 43.24 -1.58 -14.50
N SER A 239 43.34 -0.84 -13.40
CA SER A 239 44.64 -0.48 -12.82
C SER A 239 45.39 -1.72 -12.30
N GLN A 240 44.69 -2.70 -11.73
CA GLN A 240 45.29 -3.96 -11.29
C GLN A 240 45.73 -4.84 -12.46
N GLU A 241 44.92 -4.94 -13.51
CA GLU A 241 45.28 -5.68 -14.74
C GLU A 241 46.52 -5.10 -15.42
N SER A 242 46.61 -3.77 -15.50
CA SER A 242 47.79 -3.11 -16.08
C SER A 242 49.06 -3.43 -15.30
N LYS A 243 48.98 -3.44 -13.95
CA LYS A 243 50.10 -3.84 -13.09
C LYS A 243 50.47 -5.31 -13.23
N LEU A 244 49.49 -6.17 -13.45
CA LEU A 244 49.72 -7.60 -13.67
C LEU A 244 50.48 -7.83 -14.99
N LEU A 245 50.08 -7.17 -16.07
CA LEU A 245 50.78 -7.23 -17.36
C LEU A 245 52.23 -6.73 -17.27
N GLU A 246 52.46 -5.63 -16.54
CA GLU A 246 53.81 -5.11 -16.29
C GLU A 246 54.66 -6.13 -15.51
N LEU A 247 54.07 -6.77 -14.51
CA LEU A 247 54.75 -7.80 -13.72
C LEU A 247 55.05 -9.06 -14.54
N GLU A 248 54.11 -9.50 -15.38
CA GLU A 248 54.30 -10.62 -16.30
C GLU A 248 55.44 -10.35 -17.30
N SER A 249 55.51 -9.13 -17.84
CA SER A 249 56.62 -8.71 -18.72
C SER A 249 57.96 -8.77 -17.99
N LEU A 250 58.03 -8.25 -16.75
CA LEU A 250 59.27 -8.26 -15.97
C LEU A 250 59.73 -9.68 -15.61
N VAL A 251 58.79 -10.58 -15.31
CA VAL A 251 59.10 -11.99 -15.05
C VAL A 251 59.61 -12.67 -16.31
N GLN A 252 59.00 -12.41 -17.46
CA GLN A 252 59.46 -12.95 -18.74
C GLN A 252 60.89 -12.51 -19.07
N ASP A 253 61.18 -11.22 -18.89
CA ASP A 253 62.53 -10.67 -19.07
C ASP A 253 63.56 -11.35 -18.14
N LEU A 254 63.18 -11.70 -16.90
CA LEU A 254 64.07 -12.41 -15.97
C LEU A 254 64.30 -13.87 -16.37
N ILE A 255 63.29 -14.55 -16.93
CA ILE A 255 63.41 -15.92 -17.44
C ILE A 255 64.32 -15.95 -18.67
N ASP A 256 64.15 -15.00 -19.59
CA ASP A 256 64.92 -14.95 -20.84
C ASP A 256 66.39 -14.55 -20.63
N ASN A 257 66.74 -13.99 -19.47
CA ASN A 257 68.09 -13.58 -19.07
C ASN A 257 68.83 -14.59 -18.16
N GLN A 258 68.32 -15.82 -17.98
CA GLN A 258 68.98 -16.95 -17.30
C GLN A 258 69.46 -18.03 -18.27
#